data_AF-D3Z2C5-F1
#
_entry.id   AF-D3Z2C5-F1
#
_cell.length_a   1.000
_cell.length_b   1.000
_cell.length_c   1.000
_cell.angle_alpha   90.00
_cell.angle_beta   90.00
_cell.angle_gamma   90.00
#
_symmetry.space_group_name_H-M   'P 1'
#
loop_
_entity.id
_entity.type
_entity.pdbx_description
1 polymer ?
#
loop_
_entity_poly.entity_id
_entity_poly.type
_entity_poly.pdbx_seq_one_letter_code
_entity_poly.pdbx_strand_id
1 'polypeptide(L)'
;MTRVYRSLVTNVCKEMSCYSDFPFREDYPNFMSHEKFWDYLREFAEHFGLLRYIRFKTTVLSVTKRPDFSETGQWDVVTETEGKRDRAVFDAVMVCTGQFLSPHLPLESFPGE
;
A
#
# COMPACT_ATOMS: atom_id res chain seq x y z
N MET A 1 9.67 0.82 -0.18
CA MET A 1 8.71 1.92 0.02
C MET A 1 8.83 2.90 -1.14
N THR A 2 7.71 3.25 -1.79
CA THR A 2 7.69 4.30 -2.84
C THR A 2 8.14 5.62 -2.24
N ARG A 3 9.07 6.30 -2.92
CA ARG A 3 9.61 7.58 -2.47
C ARG A 3 8.87 8.71 -3.17
N VAL A 4 8.57 9.76 -2.42
CA VAL A 4 7.95 10.99 -2.93
C VAL A 4 8.88 12.17 -2.67
N TYR A 5 8.84 13.16 -3.56
CA TYR A 5 9.55 14.42 -3.36
C TYR A 5 8.75 15.34 -2.44
N ARG A 6 9.44 16.19 -1.67
CA ARG A 6 8.82 17.03 -0.62
C ARG A 6 7.75 17.99 -1.15
N SER A 7 7.92 18.52 -2.36
CA SER A 7 6.97 19.45 -2.97
C SER A 7 5.79 18.76 -3.68
N LEU A 8 5.64 17.44 -3.56
CA LEU A 8 4.57 16.70 -4.23
C LEU A 8 3.19 17.20 -3.79
N VAL A 9 2.37 17.51 -4.78
CA VAL A 9 0.95 17.82 -4.65
C VAL A 9 0.13 16.82 -5.49
N THR A 10 -1.08 16.52 -5.06
CA THR A 10 -2.01 15.70 -5.84
C THR A 10 -2.35 16.40 -7.15
N ASN A 11 -2.49 15.63 -8.23
CA ASN A 11 -2.93 16.12 -9.53
C ASN A 11 -4.44 15.90 -9.78
N VAL A 12 -5.11 15.18 -8.87
CA VAL A 12 -6.56 15.00 -8.85
C VAL A 12 -7.14 15.81 -7.68
N CYS A 13 -8.29 16.45 -7.89
CA CYS A 13 -8.90 17.28 -6.87
C CYS A 13 -9.48 16.44 -5.71
N LYS A 14 -9.69 17.07 -4.55
CA LYS A 14 -10.13 16.40 -3.33
C LYS A 14 -11.47 15.67 -3.51
N GLU A 15 -12.44 16.27 -4.20
CA GLU A 15 -13.77 15.69 -4.42
C GLU A 15 -13.74 14.43 -5.31
N MET A 16 -12.71 14.29 -6.14
CA MET A 16 -12.56 13.19 -7.09
C MET A 16 -11.60 12.09 -6.59
N SER A 17 -10.94 12.32 -5.45
CA SER A 17 -9.90 11.42 -4.91
C SER A 17 -10.17 10.92 -3.50
N CYS A 18 -11.32 11.28 -2.90
CA CYS A 18 -11.71 10.77 -1.59
C CYS A 18 -12.29 9.35 -1.68
N TYR A 19 -12.36 8.68 -0.53
CA TYR A 19 -13.17 7.47 -0.39
C TYR A 19 -14.64 7.89 -0.42
N SER A 20 -15.49 7.05 -1.00
CA SER A 20 -16.89 7.39 -1.29
C SER A 20 -17.71 7.77 -0.06
N ASP A 21 -17.38 7.22 1.10
CA ASP A 21 -18.04 7.37 2.39
C ASP A 21 -17.20 8.17 3.40
N PHE A 22 -16.06 8.73 2.97
CA PHE A 22 -15.17 9.51 3.80
C PHE A 22 -14.60 10.69 3.00
N PRO A 23 -15.37 11.78 2.82
CA PRO A 23 -14.90 12.95 2.09
C PRO A 23 -13.77 13.67 2.83
N PHE A 24 -12.93 14.40 2.09
CA PHE A 24 -11.98 15.33 2.71
C PHE A 24 -12.71 16.42 3.48
N ARG A 25 -12.05 16.98 4.49
CA ARG A 25 -12.55 18.13 5.23
C ARG A 25 -12.72 19.36 4.31
N GLU A 26 -13.68 20.21 4.66
CA GLU A 26 -14.02 21.39 3.84
C GLU A 26 -12.85 22.36 3.71
N ASP A 27 -12.05 22.51 4.77
CA ASP A 27 -10.88 23.41 4.85
C ASP A 27 -9.64 22.91 4.07
N TYR A 28 -9.69 21.71 3.49
CA TYR A 28 -8.58 21.20 2.68
C TYR A 28 -8.54 21.87 1.30
N PRO A 29 -7.34 22.16 0.77
CA PRO A 29 -7.20 22.68 -0.59
C PRO A 29 -7.66 21.63 -1.61
N ASN A 30 -8.12 22.09 -2.78
CA ASN A 30 -8.56 21.19 -3.85
C ASN A 30 -7.44 20.23 -4.29
N PHE A 31 -6.19 20.70 -4.32
CA PHE A 31 -5.01 19.89 -4.58
C PHE A 31 -4.13 19.88 -3.32
N MET A 32 -3.83 18.69 -2.81
CA MET A 32 -3.25 18.51 -1.47
C MET A 32 -1.76 18.28 -1.56
N SER A 33 -1.00 18.83 -0.61
CA SER A 33 0.36 18.35 -0.38
C SER A 33 0.34 16.90 0.08
N HIS A 34 1.43 16.17 -0.16
CA HIS A 34 1.58 14.79 0.31
C HIS A 34 1.37 14.64 1.83
N GLU A 35 1.74 15.64 2.64
CA GLU A 35 1.51 15.66 4.09
C GLU A 35 0.02 15.68 4.44
N LYS A 36 -0.76 16.59 3.85
CA LYS A 36 -2.22 16.65 4.08
C LYS A 36 -2.93 15.39 3.59
N PHE A 37 -2.50 14.84 2.47
CA PHE A 37 -3.06 13.59 1.97
C PHE A 37 -2.77 12.42 2.91
N TRP A 38 -1.57 12.39 3.50
CA TRP A 38 -1.21 11.40 4.52
C TRP A 38 -2.05 11.53 5.79
N ASP A 39 -2.32 12.74 6.24
CA ASP A 39 -3.22 12.99 7.38
C ASP A 39 -4.61 12.44 7.12
N TYR A 40 -5.18 12.69 5.94
CA TYR A 40 -6.47 12.12 5.53
C TYR A 40 -6.49 10.58 5.57
N LEU A 41 -5.44 9.91 5.07
CA LEU A 41 -5.37 8.44 5.11
C LEU A 41 -5.30 7.90 6.56
N ARG A 42 -4.62 8.63 7.44
CA ARG A 42 -4.54 8.29 8.87
C ARG A 42 -5.89 8.47 9.54
N GLU A 43 -6.55 9.61 9.32
CA GLU A 43 -7.90 9.88 9.80
C GLU A 43 -8.89 8.80 9.34
N PHE A 44 -8.81 8.39 8.07
CA PHE A 44 -9.61 7.28 7.53
C PHE A 44 -9.36 5.96 8.28
N ALA A 45 -8.09 5.58 8.46
CA ALA A 45 -7.72 4.34 9.14
C ALA A 45 -8.14 4.33 10.63
N GLU A 46 -8.10 5.48 11.30
CA GLU A 46 -8.56 5.66 12.67
C GLU A 46 -10.10 5.61 12.76
N HIS A 47 -10.80 6.34 11.88
CA HIS A 47 -12.27 6.43 11.86
C HIS A 47 -12.93 5.05 11.75
N PHE A 48 -12.46 4.21 10.83
CA PHE A 48 -12.97 2.85 10.64
C PHE A 48 -12.28 1.81 11.53
N GLY A 49 -11.34 2.23 12.38
CA GLY A 49 -10.60 1.36 13.30
C GLY A 49 -9.80 0.26 12.58
N LEU A 50 -9.25 0.56 11.41
CA LEU A 50 -8.52 -0.38 10.55
C LEU A 50 -7.14 -0.74 11.11
N LEU A 51 -6.53 0.16 11.90
CA LEU A 51 -5.19 0.00 12.45
C LEU A 51 -5.02 -1.30 13.25
N ARG A 52 -6.09 -1.81 13.88
CA ARG A 52 -6.07 -3.05 14.67
C ARG A 52 -5.76 -4.30 13.84
N TYR A 53 -5.98 -4.26 12.52
CA TYR A 53 -5.75 -5.37 11.61
C TYR A 53 -4.37 -5.31 10.93
N ILE A 54 -3.62 -4.23 11.14
CA ILE A 54 -2.35 -3.99 10.44
C ILE A 54 -1.18 -4.42 11.34
N ARG A 55 -0.36 -5.33 10.82
CA ARG A 55 0.93 -5.70 11.42
C ARG A 55 2.05 -4.91 10.72
N PHE A 56 2.48 -3.80 11.33
CA PHE A 56 3.61 -3.02 10.82
C PHE A 56 4.93 -3.77 10.99
N LYS A 57 5.94 -3.38 10.19
CA LYS A 57 7.29 -4.02 10.16
C LYS A 57 7.25 -5.52 9.84
N THR A 58 6.21 -5.98 9.16
CA THR A 58 6.05 -7.36 8.70
C THR A 58 6.15 -7.39 7.18
N THR A 59 7.22 -7.99 6.66
CA THR A 59 7.42 -8.18 5.21
C THR A 59 6.79 -9.49 4.79
N VAL A 60 5.94 -9.48 3.77
CA VAL A 60 5.45 -10.72 3.13
C VAL A 60 6.53 -11.23 2.18
N LEU A 61 7.05 -12.43 2.43
CA LEU A 61 8.14 -13.05 1.66
C LEU A 61 7.61 -13.91 0.51
N SER A 62 6.53 -14.66 0.74
CA SER A 62 5.92 -15.50 -0.29
C SER A 62 4.43 -15.70 -0.05
N VAL A 63 3.70 -15.84 -1.14
CA VAL A 63 2.28 -16.23 -1.17
C VAL A 63 2.17 -17.39 -2.16
N THR A 64 1.83 -18.58 -1.68
CA THR A 64 1.79 -19.80 -2.49
C THR A 64 0.48 -20.53 -2.26
N LYS A 65 -0.09 -21.09 -3.34
CA LYS A 65 -1.26 -21.97 -3.23
C LYS A 65 -0.92 -23.16 -2.36
N ARG A 66 -1.84 -23.54 -1.47
CA ARG A 66 -1.69 -24.78 -0.70
C ARG A 66 -1.79 -26.01 -1.62
N PRO A 67 -1.27 -27.18 -1.21
CA PRO A 67 -1.40 -28.43 -1.98
C PRO A 67 -2.86 -28.81 -2.28
N ASP A 68 -3.78 -28.50 -1.37
CA ASP A 68 -5.23 -28.76 -1.44
C ASP A 68 -6.02 -27.57 -2.03
N PHE A 69 -5.35 -26.62 -2.68
CA PHE A 69 -5.98 -25.39 -3.19
C PHE A 69 -7.17 -25.63 -4.13
N SER A 70 -7.16 -26.70 -4.92
CA SER A 70 -8.27 -27.04 -5.82
C SER A 70 -9.59 -27.30 -5.07
N GLU A 71 -9.50 -27.69 -3.80
CA GLU A 71 -10.65 -27.95 -2.93
C GLU A 71 -10.90 -26.79 -1.97
N THR A 72 -9.83 -26.18 -1.43
CA THR A 72 -9.92 -25.19 -0.34
C THR A 72 -9.84 -23.73 -0.80
N GLY A 73 -9.15 -23.45 -1.92
CA GLY A 73 -8.81 -22.10 -2.35
C GLY A 73 -7.78 -21.38 -1.45
N GLN A 74 -7.16 -22.07 -0.48
CA GLN A 74 -6.34 -21.45 0.56
C GLN A 74 -4.88 -21.19 0.15
N TRP A 75 -4.30 -20.16 0.77
CA TRP A 75 -2.93 -19.71 0.51
C TRP A 75 -2.06 -19.88 1.74
N ASP A 76 -0.82 -20.33 1.52
CA ASP A 76 0.26 -20.21 2.47
C ASP A 76 0.94 -18.84 2.31
N VAL A 77 0.96 -18.06 3.38
CA VAL A 77 1.62 -16.76 3.43
C VAL A 77 2.78 -16.83 4.41
N VAL A 78 3.99 -16.60 3.91
CA VAL A 78 5.21 -16.53 4.72
C VAL A 78 5.53 -15.06 4.95
N THR A 79 5.72 -14.69 6.21
CA THR A 79 6.07 -13.32 6.61
C THR A 79 7.34 -13.30 7.44
N GLU A 80 8.00 -12.15 7.49
CA GLU A 80 9.15 -11.90 8.35
C GLU A 80 8.92 -10.62 9.15
N THR A 81 9.10 -10.70 10.47
CA THR A 81 9.04 -9.56 11.39
C THR A 81 10.27 -9.60 12.28
N GLU A 82 11.09 -8.55 12.24
CA GLU A 82 12.32 -8.44 13.06
C GLU A 82 13.25 -9.67 12.90
N GLY A 83 13.39 -10.16 11.67
CA GLY A 83 14.21 -11.34 11.33
C GLY A 83 13.60 -12.70 11.68
N LYS A 84 12.40 -12.72 12.30
CA LYS A 84 11.68 -13.96 12.60
C LYS A 84 10.68 -14.27 11.51
N ARG A 85 10.73 -15.48 10.97
CA ARG A 85 9.80 -15.96 9.96
C ARG A 85 8.60 -16.65 10.60
N ASP A 86 7.43 -16.38 10.03
CA ASP A 86 6.16 -16.95 10.42
C ASP A 86 5.39 -17.41 9.17
N ARG A 87 4.55 -18.43 9.33
CA ARG A 87 3.71 -18.97 8.25
C ARG A 87 2.29 -19.08 8.74
N ALA A 88 1.36 -18.51 7.97
CA ALA A 88 -0.06 -18.59 8.23
C ALA A 88 -0.84 -18.98 6.97
N VAL A 89 -1.98 -19.63 7.18
CA VAL A 89 -2.91 -20.02 6.12
C VAL A 89 -4.05 -19.01 6.06
N PHE A 90 -4.41 -18.58 4.85
CA PHE A 90 -5.51 -17.65 4.61
C PHE A 90 -6.43 -18.17 3.51
N ASP A 91 -7.74 -17.93 3.65
CA ASP A 91 -8.75 -18.31 2.65
C ASP A 91 -8.67 -17.45 1.38
N ALA A 92 -8.19 -16.21 1.51
CA ALA A 92 -8.02 -15.28 0.40
C ALA A 92 -6.84 -14.33 0.64
N VAL A 93 -6.29 -13.79 -0.44
CA VAL A 93 -5.20 -12.80 -0.40
C VAL A 93 -5.54 -11.63 -1.32
N MET A 94 -5.46 -10.42 -0.79
CA MET A 94 -5.53 -9.17 -1.56
C MET A 94 -4.14 -8.53 -1.61
N VAL A 95 -3.63 -8.25 -2.82
CA VAL A 95 -2.29 -7.68 -3.02
C VAL A 95 -2.38 -6.17 -3.22
N CYS A 96 -1.76 -5.41 -2.32
CA CYS A 96 -1.81 -3.93 -2.31
C CYS A 96 -0.41 -3.29 -2.26
N THR A 97 0.59 -3.88 -2.91
CA THR A 97 2.00 -3.44 -2.83
C THR A 97 2.31 -2.14 -3.59
N GLY A 98 1.40 -1.69 -4.47
CA GLY A 98 1.61 -0.58 -5.37
C GLY A 98 2.56 -0.92 -6.54
N GLN A 99 2.61 -0.03 -7.53
CA GLN A 99 3.36 -0.22 -8.78
C GLN A 99 4.61 0.68 -8.91
N PHE A 100 4.66 1.81 -8.21
CA PHE A 100 5.70 2.83 -8.34
C PHE A 100 6.87 2.64 -7.38
N LEU A 101 7.21 1.40 -7.03
CA LEU A 101 8.29 1.11 -6.08
C LEU A 101 9.65 0.96 -6.77
N SER A 102 9.69 0.21 -7.86
CA SER A 102 10.92 -0.12 -8.57
C SER A 102 11.18 0.91 -9.67
N PRO A 103 12.28 1.67 -9.60
CA PRO A 103 12.61 2.62 -10.65
C PRO A 103 12.99 1.86 -11.93
N HIS A 104 12.50 2.33 -13.07
CA HIS A 104 12.97 1.89 -14.37
C HIS A 104 14.03 2.87 -14.88
N LEU A 105 15.28 2.44 -14.90
CA LEU A 105 16.42 3.22 -15.37
C LEU A 105 17.07 2.48 -16.55
N PRO A 106 16.66 2.75 -17.79
CA PRO A 106 17.21 2.09 -18.97
C PRO A 106 18.55 2.73 -19.36
N LEU A 107 19.58 2.50 -18.55
CA LEU A 107 20.90 3.12 -18.73
C LEU A 107 21.53 2.76 -20.08
N GLU A 108 21.20 1.60 -20.63
CA GLU A 108 21.57 1.18 -21.99
C GLU A 108 21.07 2.14 -23.09
N SER A 109 20.02 2.91 -22.82
CA SER A 109 19.50 3.93 -23.75
C SER A 109 20.29 5.25 -23.71
N PHE A 110 21.28 5.37 -22.82
CA PHE A 110 22.08 6.58 -22.62
C PHE A 110 23.59 6.23 -22.68
N PRO A 111 24.16 6.01 -23.88
CA PRO A 111 25.50 5.43 -24.03
C PRO A 111 26.64 6.29 -23.46
N GLY A 112 26.47 7.61 -23.38
CA GLY A 112 27.52 8.55 -22.95
C GLY A 112 28.66 8.61 -23.98
N GLU A 113 28.99 9.80 -24.47
CA GLU A 113 30.28 10.01 -25.16
C GLU A 113 31.38 10.33 -24.14
#